data_AF-A0A316LQY9-F1
#
_entry.id   AF-A0A316LQY9-F1
#
_cell.length_a   1.000
_cell.length_b   1.000
_cell.length_c   1.000
_cell.angle_alpha   90.00
_cell.angle_beta   90.00
_cell.angle_gamma   90.00
#
_symmetry.space_group_name_H-M   'P 1'
#
loop_
_entity.id
_entity.type
_entity.pdbx_description
1 polymer ?
#
loop_
_entity_poly.entity_id
_entity_poly.type
_entity_poly.pdbx_seq_one_letter_code
_entity_poly.pdbx_strand_id
1 'polypeptide(L)'
;MKKTLSVLLAALLLCSLCVIFAAAEDVNPDGYAFNIDSVNVAVAGEKTTIITKQDLIPTANMKWSVNIVLDKVADGLYKAAGDAVPGSGSDPDITLKEGQIILAVHSSTSDPAQIDEYPNVYGKLNAMAIKAGMYIQLGGGIDLTVDGVVKNGTATCTVEDPRTADTSTGTSEAEPSETESSAAESTEAPVSSTAASSAAESSKTPETSDAGITALIVVALAALAVTVTVIRKRS
;
A
#
# COMPACT_ATOMS: atom_id res chain seq x y z
N MET A 1 -21.83 6.18 50.60
CA MET A 1 -20.46 5.81 50.18
C MET A 1 -20.41 4.71 49.11
N LYS A 2 -21.13 3.59 49.24
CA LYS A 2 -21.10 2.51 48.21
C LYS A 2 -21.69 2.91 46.84
N LYS A 3 -22.74 3.75 46.84
CA LYS A 3 -23.41 4.23 45.60
C LYS A 3 -22.59 5.29 44.86
N THR A 4 -21.92 6.18 45.60
CA THR A 4 -21.04 7.21 45.03
C THR A 4 -19.77 6.61 44.44
N LEU A 5 -19.22 5.55 45.05
CA LEU A 5 -18.07 4.82 44.51
C LEU A 5 -18.40 4.06 43.21
N SER A 6 -19.59 3.44 43.11
CA SER A 6 -20.01 2.78 41.87
C SER A 6 -20.23 3.75 40.71
N VAL A 7 -20.78 4.94 40.97
CA VAL A 7 -20.97 5.96 39.92
C VAL A 7 -19.61 6.50 39.45
N LEU A 8 -18.68 6.73 40.38
CA LEU A 8 -17.35 7.24 40.05
C LEU A 8 -16.52 6.19 39.28
N LEU A 9 -16.63 4.91 39.64
CA LEU A 9 -15.98 3.82 38.90
C LEU A 9 -16.58 3.63 37.50
N ALA A 10 -17.90 3.75 37.35
CA ALA A 10 -18.56 3.69 36.04
C ALA A 10 -18.16 4.86 35.14
N ALA A 11 -18.05 6.09 35.69
CA ALA A 11 -17.58 7.25 34.96
C ALA A 11 -16.11 7.12 34.52
N LEU A 12 -15.25 6.57 35.38
CA LEU A 12 -13.83 6.33 35.07
C LEU A 12 -13.64 5.27 33.97
N LEU A 13 -14.48 4.24 33.96
CA LEU A 13 -14.46 3.17 32.96
C LEU A 13 -15.04 3.63 31.62
N LEU A 14 -16.04 4.52 31.64
CA LEU A 14 -16.57 5.17 30.44
C LEU A 14 -15.53 6.14 29.85
N CYS A 15 -14.85 6.91 30.70
CA CYS A 15 -13.74 7.76 30.28
C CYS A 15 -12.56 6.95 29.73
N SER A 16 -12.22 5.78 30.28
CA SER A 16 -11.16 4.95 29.71
C SER A 16 -11.53 4.34 28.35
N LEU A 17 -12.82 4.08 28.09
CA LEU A 17 -13.29 3.64 26.77
C LEU A 17 -13.19 4.75 25.71
N CYS A 18 -13.36 6.02 26.10
CA CYS A 18 -13.27 7.16 25.18
C CYS A 18 -11.84 7.47 24.71
N VAL A 19 -10.81 6.98 25.40
CA VAL A 19 -9.39 7.35 25.13
C VAL A 19 -8.69 6.34 24.20
N ILE A 20 -9.34 5.25 23.79
CA ILE A 20 -8.71 4.20 22.94
C ILE A 20 -8.79 4.52 21.44
N PHE A 21 -9.44 5.61 21.03
CA PHE A 21 -9.29 6.13 19.67
C PHE A 21 -8.04 7.01 19.57
N ALA A 22 -6.87 6.42 19.78
CA ALA A 22 -5.67 6.96 19.16
C ALA A 22 -5.92 6.87 17.65
N ALA A 23 -6.20 8.01 17.02
CA ALA A 23 -6.37 8.10 15.59
C ALA A 23 -5.08 7.56 14.94
N ALA A 24 -5.14 6.36 14.37
CA ALA A 24 -4.19 6.01 13.33
C ALA A 24 -4.37 7.09 12.26
N GLU A 25 -3.29 7.79 11.90
CA GLU A 25 -3.35 8.67 10.74
C GLU A 25 -3.85 7.85 9.55
N ASP A 26 -4.97 8.26 8.97
CA ASP A 26 -5.49 7.64 7.76
C ASP A 26 -4.44 7.86 6.66
N VAL A 27 -3.82 6.76 6.22
CA VAL A 27 -2.87 6.80 5.10
C VAL A 27 -3.61 7.28 3.86
N ASN A 28 -3.17 8.38 3.27
CA ASN A 28 -3.70 8.90 2.02
C ASN A 28 -2.79 8.46 0.85
N PRO A 29 -3.25 7.59 -0.06
CA PRO A 29 -2.44 7.12 -1.18
C PRO A 29 -2.38 8.13 -2.34
N ASP A 30 -3.07 9.26 -2.27
CA ASP A 30 -3.07 10.28 -3.31
C ASP A 30 -1.67 10.84 -3.57
N GLY A 31 -1.21 10.76 -4.82
CA GLY A 31 0.14 11.14 -5.24
C GLY A 31 1.23 10.12 -4.90
N TYR A 32 0.92 9.01 -4.22
CA TYR A 32 1.93 8.01 -3.90
C TYR A 32 2.39 7.26 -5.16
N ALA A 33 3.71 7.20 -5.37
CA ALA A 33 4.32 6.49 -6.47
C ALA A 33 4.93 5.16 -5.98
N PHE A 34 4.29 4.05 -6.32
CA PHE A 34 4.83 2.71 -6.12
C PHE A 34 5.99 2.48 -7.09
N ASN A 35 7.10 1.93 -6.60
CA ASN A 35 8.10 1.33 -7.48
C ASN A 35 7.53 0.04 -8.06
N ILE A 36 7.70 -0.20 -9.36
CA ILE A 36 7.33 -1.45 -10.03
C ILE A 36 8.60 -2.21 -10.39
N ASP A 37 8.78 -3.36 -9.77
CA ASP A 37 9.99 -4.18 -9.94
C ASP A 37 9.87 -5.15 -11.12
N SER A 38 8.65 -5.59 -11.44
CA SER A 38 8.45 -6.59 -12.51
C SER A 38 7.04 -6.63 -13.07
N VAL A 39 6.92 -7.28 -14.23
CA VAL A 39 5.65 -7.66 -14.87
C VAL A 39 5.63 -9.18 -15.02
N ASN A 40 4.54 -9.82 -14.62
CA ASN A 40 4.29 -11.26 -14.76
C ASN A 40 5.36 -12.17 -14.13
N VAL A 41 6.03 -11.68 -13.09
CA VAL A 41 6.95 -12.48 -12.26
C VAL A 41 6.25 -12.82 -10.95
N ALA A 42 6.60 -13.94 -10.31
CA ALA A 42 6.09 -14.23 -8.98
C ALA A 42 6.52 -13.16 -7.98
N VAL A 43 5.61 -12.75 -7.10
CA VAL A 43 5.86 -11.75 -6.07
C VAL A 43 6.95 -12.27 -5.13
N ALA A 44 8.03 -11.48 -5.01
CA ALA A 44 9.10 -11.69 -4.05
C ALA A 44 8.97 -10.74 -2.86
N GLY A 45 9.70 -11.05 -1.76
CA GLY A 45 9.75 -10.21 -0.58
C GLY A 45 10.20 -8.78 -0.91
N GLU A 46 9.56 -7.78 -0.31
CA GLU A 46 9.80 -6.34 -0.52
C GLU A 46 9.71 -5.87 -1.99
N LYS A 47 8.91 -6.55 -2.81
CA LYS A 47 8.74 -6.22 -4.23
C LYS A 47 7.30 -5.92 -4.59
N THR A 48 7.15 -5.14 -5.65
CA THR A 48 5.87 -4.82 -6.27
C THR A 48 5.86 -5.34 -7.70
N THR A 49 4.81 -6.07 -8.06
CA THR A 49 4.70 -6.71 -9.37
C THR A 49 3.33 -6.45 -9.98
N ILE A 50 3.31 -6.30 -11.30
CA ILE A 50 2.07 -6.25 -12.07
C ILE A 50 1.81 -7.63 -12.68
N ILE A 51 0.62 -8.20 -12.48
CA ILE A 51 0.19 -9.44 -13.12
C ILE A 51 -0.89 -9.11 -14.15
N THR A 52 -0.68 -9.50 -15.40
CA THR A 52 -1.59 -9.20 -16.52
C THR A 52 -2.27 -10.44 -17.08
N LYS A 53 -1.87 -11.64 -16.64
CA LYS A 53 -2.32 -12.93 -17.21
C LYS A 53 -3.00 -13.81 -16.17
N GLN A 54 -4.21 -14.29 -16.48
CA GLN A 54 -5.03 -15.12 -15.58
C GLN A 54 -4.34 -16.43 -15.19
N ASP A 55 -3.64 -17.06 -16.13
CA ASP A 55 -2.97 -18.36 -15.95
C ASP A 55 -1.75 -18.27 -15.02
N LEU A 56 -1.20 -17.07 -14.80
CA LEU A 56 -0.08 -16.86 -13.87
C LEU A 56 -0.51 -16.71 -12.41
N ILE A 57 -1.77 -16.32 -12.15
CA ILE A 57 -2.29 -16.07 -10.79
C ILE A 57 -1.98 -17.21 -9.80
N PRO A 58 -2.19 -18.50 -10.13
CA PRO A 58 -1.89 -19.60 -9.21
C PRO A 58 -0.41 -19.73 -8.82
N THR A 59 0.49 -19.20 -9.66
CA THR A 59 1.95 -19.27 -9.45
C THR A 59 2.57 -17.93 -9.05
N ALA A 60 1.79 -16.85 -9.02
CA ALA A 60 2.27 -15.50 -8.80
C ALA A 60 2.66 -15.19 -7.34
N ASN A 61 2.47 -16.13 -6.41
CA ASN A 61 2.80 -15.97 -4.98
C ASN A 61 2.14 -14.76 -4.30
N MET A 62 0.89 -14.46 -4.66
CA MET A 62 0.17 -13.27 -4.18
C MET A 62 -0.45 -13.40 -2.77
N LYS A 63 -0.17 -14.50 -2.07
CA LYS A 63 -0.78 -14.83 -0.77
C LYS A 63 -0.41 -13.87 0.37
N TRP A 64 0.73 -13.20 0.24
CA TRP A 64 1.27 -12.27 1.24
C TRP A 64 1.35 -10.82 0.74
N SER A 65 0.94 -10.55 -0.50
CA SER A 65 0.87 -9.20 -1.05
C SER A 65 -0.50 -8.56 -0.81
N VAL A 66 -0.52 -7.23 -0.80
CA VAL A 66 -1.74 -6.46 -1.02
C VAL A 66 -2.04 -6.49 -2.51
N ASN A 67 -3.22 -6.96 -2.89
CA ASN A 67 -3.59 -7.17 -4.29
C ASN A 67 -4.71 -6.21 -4.67
N ILE A 68 -4.48 -5.44 -5.74
CA ILE A 68 -5.44 -4.46 -6.26
C ILE A 68 -5.76 -4.84 -7.71
N VAL A 69 -7.03 -5.14 -7.99
CA VAL A 69 -7.51 -5.37 -9.35
C VAL A 69 -7.80 -4.03 -10.02
N LEU A 70 -7.27 -3.85 -11.22
CA LEU A 70 -7.23 -2.59 -11.93
C LEU A 70 -7.90 -2.74 -13.31
N ASP A 71 -8.97 -1.99 -13.55
CA ASP A 71 -9.64 -1.85 -14.84
C ASP A 71 -8.86 -0.90 -15.75
N LYS A 72 -8.59 -1.30 -16.99
CA LYS A 72 -7.98 -0.41 -17.98
C LYS A 72 -8.91 0.75 -18.32
N VAL A 73 -8.42 1.98 -18.19
CA VAL A 73 -9.11 3.21 -18.59
C VAL A 73 -8.55 3.74 -19.90
N ALA A 74 -7.23 3.78 -20.02
CA ALA A 74 -6.48 4.14 -21.23
C ALA A 74 -5.12 3.44 -21.22
N ASP A 75 -4.28 3.68 -22.22
CA ASP A 75 -2.91 3.16 -22.22
C ASP A 75 -2.12 3.75 -21.04
N GLY A 76 -1.63 2.88 -20.17
CA GLY A 76 -0.93 3.27 -18.95
C GLY A 76 -1.82 3.82 -17.83
N LEU A 77 -3.13 3.99 -18.01
CA LEU A 77 -4.03 4.49 -16.98
C LEU A 77 -5.07 3.43 -16.61
N TYR A 78 -5.15 3.16 -15.32
CA TYR A 78 -6.05 2.16 -14.75
C TYR A 78 -6.87 2.73 -13.59
N LYS A 79 -7.95 2.04 -13.24
CA LYS A 79 -8.82 2.39 -12.11
C LYS A 79 -9.04 1.17 -11.22
N ALA A 80 -8.96 1.33 -9.91
CA ALA A 80 -9.24 0.28 -8.94
C ALA A 80 -10.68 -0.21 -9.10
N ALA A 81 -10.82 -1.49 -9.47
CA ALA A 81 -12.11 -2.17 -9.66
C ALA A 81 -12.83 -2.44 -8.32
N GLY A 82 -12.07 -2.42 -7.22
CA GLY A 82 -12.52 -2.65 -5.86
C GLY A 82 -11.50 -2.13 -4.85
N ASP A 83 -11.82 -2.26 -3.58
CA ASP A 83 -10.87 -2.01 -2.50
C ASP A 83 -9.69 -2.99 -2.57
N ALA A 84 -8.53 -2.55 -2.11
CA ALA A 84 -7.36 -3.41 -2.00
C ALA A 84 -7.64 -4.62 -1.09
N VAL A 85 -7.16 -5.80 -1.50
CA VAL A 85 -7.31 -7.04 -0.73
C VAL A 85 -5.97 -7.36 -0.06
N PRO A 86 -5.88 -7.31 1.28
CA PRO A 86 -4.66 -7.68 2.00
C PRO A 86 -4.33 -9.16 1.84
N GLY A 87 -3.04 -9.48 1.87
CA GLY A 87 -2.56 -10.88 1.91
C GLY A 87 -3.03 -11.58 3.18
N SER A 88 -3.43 -12.84 3.04
CA SER A 88 -4.01 -13.67 4.11
C SER A 88 -3.27 -14.99 4.33
N GLY A 89 -2.18 -15.22 3.60
CA GLY A 89 -1.49 -16.51 3.53
C GLY A 89 -2.16 -17.54 2.61
N SER A 90 -3.34 -17.21 2.07
CA SER A 90 -4.00 -17.97 1.01
C SER A 90 -3.87 -17.26 -0.33
N ASP A 91 -3.78 -18.02 -1.42
CA ASP A 91 -3.77 -17.43 -2.76
C ASP A 91 -5.12 -16.74 -3.05
N PRO A 92 -5.11 -15.55 -3.67
CA PRO A 92 -6.34 -14.79 -3.86
C PRO A 92 -7.23 -15.45 -4.93
N ASP A 93 -8.53 -15.51 -4.64
CA ASP A 93 -9.56 -15.95 -5.59
C ASP A 93 -9.94 -14.80 -6.52
N ILE A 94 -9.13 -14.60 -7.57
CA ILE A 94 -9.31 -13.51 -8.55
C ILE A 94 -9.47 -14.11 -9.95
N THR A 95 -10.52 -13.67 -10.64
CA THR A 95 -10.71 -13.87 -12.08
C THR A 95 -10.62 -12.53 -12.78
N LEU A 96 -9.59 -12.34 -13.60
CA LEU A 96 -9.38 -11.16 -14.42
C LEU A 96 -10.35 -11.15 -15.60
N LYS A 97 -10.95 -9.98 -15.81
CA LYS A 97 -11.64 -9.63 -17.05
C LYS A 97 -10.62 -9.16 -18.09
N GLU A 98 -11.05 -9.14 -19.34
CA GLU A 98 -10.22 -8.61 -20.44
C GLU A 98 -9.71 -7.20 -20.12
N GLY A 99 -8.41 -6.99 -20.28
CA GLY A 99 -7.74 -5.72 -20.01
C GLY A 99 -7.49 -5.41 -18.53
N GLN A 100 -7.97 -6.22 -17.58
CA GLN A 100 -7.64 -6.04 -16.17
C GLN A 100 -6.22 -6.49 -15.86
N ILE A 101 -5.60 -5.82 -14.90
CA ILE A 101 -4.30 -6.20 -14.32
C ILE A 101 -4.41 -6.24 -12.79
N ILE A 102 -3.45 -6.85 -12.13
CA ILE A 102 -3.29 -6.83 -10.68
C ILE A 102 -2.02 -6.07 -10.34
N LEU A 103 -2.11 -5.09 -9.45
CA LEU A 103 -0.96 -4.53 -8.75
C LEU A 103 -0.80 -5.30 -7.42
N ALA A 104 0.27 -6.08 -7.30
CA ALA A 104 0.59 -6.86 -6.11
C ALA A 104 1.78 -6.23 -5.38
N VAL A 105 1.55 -5.71 -4.18
CA VAL A 105 2.53 -4.97 -3.38
C VAL A 105 2.88 -5.79 -2.13
N HIS A 106 4.14 -6.19 -1.97
CA HIS A 106 4.57 -6.95 -0.80
C HIS A 106 5.51 -6.16 0.10
N SER A 107 5.19 -6.16 1.40
CA SER A 107 6.17 -5.94 2.47
C SER A 107 5.86 -6.85 3.65
N SER A 108 6.92 -7.37 4.25
CA SER A 108 6.86 -8.34 5.36
C SER A 108 6.33 -7.70 6.65
N THR A 109 6.38 -6.37 6.74
CA THR A 109 5.90 -5.60 7.88
C THR A 109 4.88 -4.54 7.44
N SER A 110 4.15 -4.00 8.40
CA SER A 110 3.36 -2.77 8.25
C SER A 110 3.84 -1.68 9.22
N ASP A 111 4.98 -1.89 9.87
CA ASP A 111 5.57 -0.98 10.86
C ASP A 111 6.62 -0.08 10.20
N PRO A 112 6.35 1.23 10.02
CA PRO A 112 7.31 2.17 9.42
C PRO A 112 8.65 2.25 10.16
N ALA A 113 8.71 1.87 11.45
CA ALA A 113 9.95 1.86 12.21
C ALA A 113 10.96 0.83 11.69
N GLN A 114 10.53 -0.11 10.84
CA GLN A 114 11.36 -1.18 10.28
C GLN A 114 11.74 -0.94 8.81
N ILE A 115 11.63 0.30 8.31
CA ILE A 115 11.92 0.67 6.92
C ILE A 115 13.30 0.23 6.42
N ASP A 116 14.32 0.24 7.29
CA ASP A 116 15.68 -0.14 6.92
C ASP A 116 15.80 -1.65 6.58
N GLU A 117 14.97 -2.49 7.20
CA GLU A 117 14.89 -3.93 6.92
C GLU A 117 13.85 -4.25 5.83
N TYR A 118 12.75 -3.50 5.82
CA TYR A 118 11.60 -3.69 4.93
C TYR A 118 11.30 -2.41 4.13
N PRO A 119 12.08 -2.12 3.08
CA PRO A 119 12.01 -0.85 2.35
C PRO A 119 10.67 -0.60 1.65
N ASN A 120 9.85 -1.64 1.43
CA ASN A 120 8.56 -1.51 0.77
C ASN A 120 7.38 -1.30 1.76
N VAL A 121 7.65 -1.05 3.05
CA VAL A 121 6.60 -0.88 4.07
C VAL A 121 5.62 0.24 3.71
N TYR A 122 6.11 1.39 3.22
CA TYR A 122 5.23 2.47 2.78
C TYR A 122 4.43 2.10 1.52
N GLY A 123 5.00 1.25 0.65
CA GLY A 123 4.27 0.69 -0.49
C GLY A 123 3.09 -0.12 0.01
N LYS A 124 3.29 -1.02 0.97
CA LYS A 124 2.20 -1.81 1.55
C LYS A 124 1.13 -0.94 2.21
N LEU A 125 1.53 0.04 3.02
CA LEU A 125 0.60 0.92 3.73
C LEU A 125 -0.30 1.71 2.76
N ASN A 126 0.30 2.31 1.72
CA ASN A 126 -0.45 3.03 0.70
C ASN A 126 -1.30 2.09 -0.17
N ALA A 127 -0.81 0.89 -0.48
CA ALA A 127 -1.59 -0.12 -1.19
C ALA A 127 -2.85 -0.52 -0.42
N MET A 128 -2.76 -0.71 0.90
CA MET A 128 -3.91 -1.04 1.76
C MET A 128 -4.95 0.08 1.82
N ALA A 129 -4.54 1.33 1.59
CA ALA A 129 -5.43 2.49 1.59
C ALA A 129 -6.17 2.68 0.25
N ILE A 130 -5.80 1.97 -0.81
CA ILE A 130 -6.47 2.07 -2.11
C ILE A 130 -7.91 1.58 -2.02
N LYS A 131 -8.83 2.43 -2.51
CA LYS A 131 -10.27 2.17 -2.59
C LYS A 131 -10.74 2.07 -4.02
N ALA A 132 -11.88 1.39 -4.20
CA ALA A 132 -12.57 1.32 -5.48
C ALA A 132 -12.75 2.72 -6.09
N GLY A 133 -12.43 2.87 -7.36
CA GLY A 133 -12.57 4.14 -8.10
C GLY A 133 -11.33 5.03 -8.13
N MET A 134 -10.32 4.80 -7.28
CA MET A 134 -9.02 5.49 -7.39
C MET A 134 -8.28 5.07 -8.66
N TYR A 135 -7.39 5.93 -9.14
CA TYR A 135 -6.68 5.77 -10.40
C TYR A 135 -5.21 5.40 -10.17
N ILE A 136 -4.67 4.59 -11.07
CA ILE A 136 -3.26 4.19 -11.10
C ILE A 136 -2.69 4.54 -12.48
N GLN A 137 -1.76 5.48 -12.51
CA GLN A 137 -1.02 5.86 -13.71
C GLN A 137 0.33 5.15 -13.72
N LEU A 138 0.55 4.30 -14.71
CA LEU A 138 1.86 3.69 -14.96
C LEU A 138 2.80 4.71 -15.61
N GLY A 139 4.03 4.74 -15.12
CA GLY A 139 5.13 5.58 -15.59
C GLY A 139 6.43 4.78 -15.72
N GLY A 140 7.51 5.46 -16.09
CA GLY A 140 8.83 4.83 -16.18
C GLY A 140 9.01 3.82 -17.32
N GLY A 141 8.15 3.86 -18.35
CA GLY A 141 8.27 3.02 -19.54
C GLY A 141 7.92 1.54 -19.33
N ILE A 142 7.04 1.24 -18.37
CA ILE A 142 6.55 -0.13 -18.14
C ILE A 142 5.89 -0.66 -19.41
N ASP A 143 6.44 -1.75 -19.96
CA ASP A 143 5.82 -2.53 -21.04
C ASP A 143 5.12 -3.76 -20.46
N LEU A 144 3.80 -3.73 -20.45
CA LEU A 144 2.96 -4.80 -19.92
C LEU A 144 2.93 -6.08 -20.79
N THR A 145 3.54 -6.03 -21.98
CA THR A 145 3.64 -7.16 -22.90
C THR A 145 4.91 -7.99 -22.70
N VAL A 146 5.89 -7.43 -21.97
CA VAL A 146 7.18 -8.07 -21.72
C VAL A 146 7.23 -8.57 -20.28
N ASP A 147 7.35 -9.88 -20.13
CA ASP A 147 7.54 -10.49 -18.82
C ASP A 147 8.97 -10.24 -18.30
N GLY A 148 9.11 -9.96 -17.01
CA GLY A 148 10.39 -9.86 -16.35
C GLY A 148 10.59 -8.58 -15.54
N VAL A 149 11.86 -8.26 -15.27
CA VAL A 149 12.27 -7.14 -14.43
C VAL A 149 12.05 -5.82 -15.15
N VAL A 150 11.46 -4.87 -14.41
CA VAL A 150 11.26 -3.49 -14.83
C VAL A 150 12.33 -2.61 -14.19
N LYS A 151 12.88 -1.67 -14.96
CA LYS A 151 13.84 -0.68 -14.45
C LYS A 151 13.14 0.67 -14.33
N ASN A 152 13.17 1.27 -13.14
CA ASN A 152 12.60 2.60 -12.86
C ASN A 152 11.09 2.72 -13.16
N GLY A 153 10.36 1.60 -13.15
CA GLY A 153 8.91 1.62 -13.35
C GLY A 153 8.21 2.23 -12.15
N THR A 154 7.17 3.02 -12.41
CA THR A 154 6.35 3.60 -11.36
C THR A 154 4.87 3.35 -11.62
N ALA A 155 4.10 3.27 -10.55
CA ALA A 155 2.65 3.35 -10.59
C ALA A 155 2.21 4.43 -9.61
N THR A 156 1.65 5.53 -10.10
CA THR A 156 1.22 6.65 -9.25
C THR A 156 -0.27 6.56 -8.98
N CYS A 157 -0.66 6.61 -7.72
CA CYS A 157 -2.06 6.63 -7.32
C CYS A 157 -2.62 8.05 -7.29
N THR A 158 -3.83 8.25 -7.78
CA THR A 158 -4.60 9.49 -7.61
C THR A 158 -6.05 9.19 -7.23
N VAL A 159 -6.65 10.06 -6.43
CA VAL A 159 -8.07 9.89 -6.03
C VAL A 159 -9.05 10.28 -7.14
N GLU A 160 -8.65 11.22 -7.99
CA GLU A 160 -9.41 11.68 -9.15
C GLU A 160 -8.75 11.23 -10.46
N ASP A 161 -9.52 11.27 -11.55
CA ASP A 161 -9.00 10.99 -12.89
C ASP A 161 -7.95 12.05 -13.25
N PRO A 162 -6.67 11.69 -13.47
CA PRO A 162 -5.62 12.68 -13.71
C PRO A 162 -5.82 13.47 -15.01
N ARG A 163 -6.73 13.04 -15.89
CA ARG A 163 -7.04 13.74 -17.15
C ARG A 163 -8.03 14.91 -16.97
N THR A 164 -8.71 15.03 -15.84
CA THR A 164 -9.72 16.09 -15.62
C THR A 164 -9.16 17.37 -15.02
N ALA A 165 -7.91 17.35 -14.55
CA ALA A 165 -7.24 18.49 -13.91
C ALA A 165 -7.06 19.72 -14.83
N ASP A 166 -7.18 19.57 -16.15
CA ASP A 166 -6.99 20.66 -17.13
C ASP A 166 -8.27 21.48 -17.43
N THR A 167 -9.42 21.18 -16.80
CA THR A 167 -10.70 21.81 -17.18
C THR A 167 -11.12 23.04 -16.35
N SER A 168 -10.28 23.50 -15.41
CA SER A 168 -10.55 24.68 -14.57
C SER A 168 -9.33 25.60 -14.47
N THR A 169 -9.01 26.30 -15.55
CA THR A 169 -8.30 27.58 -15.45
C THR A 169 -8.97 28.58 -16.39
N GLY A 170 -9.32 29.74 -15.83
CA GLY A 170 -10.36 30.61 -16.32
C GLY A 170 -10.03 31.41 -17.58
N THR A 171 -11.11 31.88 -18.21
CA THR A 171 -11.12 33.05 -19.08
C THR A 171 -10.30 34.18 -18.47
N SER A 172 -9.19 34.52 -19.10
CA SER A 172 -8.59 35.85 -19.02
C SER A 172 -7.91 36.14 -20.35
N GLU A 173 -8.58 37.00 -21.11
CA GLU A 173 -8.10 37.67 -22.29
C GLU A 173 -6.96 38.61 -21.90
N ALA A 174 -5.75 38.34 -22.40
CA ALA A 174 -4.68 39.33 -22.50
C ALA A 174 -3.79 38.97 -23.70
N GLU A 175 -3.76 39.93 -24.63
CA GLU A 175 -3.03 40.02 -25.89
C GLU A 175 -1.49 39.93 -25.77
N PRO A 176 -0.78 39.78 -26.90
CA PRO A 176 0.56 39.19 -26.97
C PRO A 176 1.67 40.22 -26.72
N SER A 177 2.77 39.77 -26.12
CA SER A 177 4.04 40.50 -26.13
C SER A 177 5.12 39.66 -26.78
N GLU A 178 5.60 40.14 -27.93
CA GLU A 178 6.85 39.72 -28.54
C GLU A 178 8.04 40.07 -27.63
N THR A 179 9.10 39.26 -27.65
CA THR A 179 10.48 39.67 -27.98
C THR A 179 11.47 38.54 -27.63
N GLU A 180 12.03 37.98 -28.71
CA GLU A 180 13.41 37.56 -28.96
C GLU A 180 14.25 36.70 -27.98
N SER A 181 14.74 35.61 -28.57
CA SER A 181 16.14 35.15 -28.61
C SER A 181 16.75 34.48 -27.36
N SER A 182 17.05 33.18 -27.48
CA SER A 182 18.40 32.77 -27.90
C SER A 182 18.43 31.28 -28.24
N ALA A 183 19.13 30.97 -29.32
CA ALA A 183 19.22 29.66 -29.94
C ALA A 183 20.47 28.89 -29.50
N ALA A 184 20.28 27.57 -29.42
CA ALA A 184 21.22 26.51 -29.73
C ALA A 184 22.50 26.35 -28.91
N GLU A 185 22.61 25.22 -28.23
CA GLU A 185 23.83 24.40 -28.33
C GLU A 185 23.48 22.91 -28.33
N SER A 186 23.97 22.22 -29.35
CA SER A 186 23.81 20.79 -29.62
C SER A 186 24.95 19.98 -29.00
N THR A 187 24.57 18.87 -28.37
CA THR A 187 25.09 17.50 -28.54
C THR A 187 26.61 17.25 -28.62
N GLU A 188 27.14 16.43 -27.69
CA GLU A 188 27.64 15.07 -27.97
C GLU A 188 28.18 14.38 -26.69
N ALA A 189 27.85 13.09 -26.55
CA ALA A 189 28.48 12.12 -25.64
C ALA A 189 29.65 11.40 -26.38
N PRO A 190 30.24 10.25 -25.97
CA PRO A 190 30.13 9.46 -24.72
C PRO A 190 31.52 8.92 -24.22
N VAL A 191 31.44 7.86 -23.39
CA VAL A 191 32.43 6.79 -23.07
C VAL A 191 33.40 7.02 -21.90
N SER A 192 33.81 6.03 -21.10
CA SER A 192 33.34 4.70 -20.68
C SER A 192 34.39 4.16 -19.69
N SER A 193 33.99 3.26 -18.80
CA SER A 193 34.72 2.13 -18.18
C SER A 193 34.64 2.08 -16.64
N THR A 194 33.95 1.08 -16.04
CA THR A 194 34.35 -0.32 -15.71
C THR A 194 35.36 -0.33 -14.53
N ALA A 195 35.28 -1.09 -13.43
CA ALA A 195 34.64 -2.33 -13.00
C ALA A 195 34.67 -2.34 -11.44
N ALA A 196 33.66 -2.85 -10.72
CA ALA A 196 33.41 -4.25 -10.31
C ALA A 196 34.04 -4.66 -8.94
N SER A 197 33.33 -5.61 -8.30
CA SER A 197 33.73 -6.54 -7.22
C SER A 197 33.16 -6.24 -5.82
N SER A 198 32.66 -7.17 -4.99
CA SER A 198 32.14 -8.55 -5.08
C SER A 198 31.63 -8.92 -3.66
N ALA A 199 30.72 -9.91 -3.58
CA ALA A 199 30.52 -10.87 -2.47
C ALA A 199 29.94 -10.34 -1.13
N ALA A 200 29.23 -11.12 -0.30
CA ALA A 200 28.49 -12.39 -0.39
C ALA A 200 27.66 -12.54 0.92
N GLU A 201 26.68 -13.44 0.87
CA GLU A 201 25.71 -13.95 1.86
C GLU A 201 25.92 -13.73 3.38
N SER A 202 24.81 -13.51 4.09
CA SER A 202 24.50 -14.35 5.27
C SER A 202 23.00 -14.36 5.61
N SER A 203 22.46 -15.57 5.70
CA SER A 203 21.11 -15.93 6.11
C SER A 203 20.90 -15.80 7.63
N LYS A 204 19.85 -15.10 8.04
CA LYS A 204 19.24 -15.22 9.38
C LYS A 204 17.72 -15.10 9.22
N THR A 205 17.00 -16.20 9.43
CA THR A 205 15.57 -16.20 9.70
C THR A 205 15.30 -15.64 11.10
N PRO A 206 14.41 -14.65 11.27
CA PRO A 206 13.77 -14.38 12.55
C PRO A 206 12.38 -15.02 12.59
N GLU A 207 12.17 -15.80 13.64
CA GLU A 207 10.87 -16.23 14.12
C GLU A 207 10.03 -15.00 14.50
N THR A 208 8.94 -14.71 13.80
CA THR A 208 7.97 -13.69 14.23
C THR A 208 6.96 -14.32 15.17
N SER A 209 7.30 -14.35 16.46
CA SER A 209 6.37 -14.72 17.52
C SER A 209 5.23 -13.70 17.58
N ASP A 210 4.03 -14.13 17.22
CA ASP A 210 2.76 -13.43 17.44
C ASP A 210 2.46 -13.34 18.96
N ALA A 211 3.12 -12.39 19.61
CA ALA A 211 2.92 -12.07 21.03
C ALA A 211 1.88 -10.96 21.24
N GLY A 212 1.45 -10.29 20.17
CA GLY A 212 0.56 -9.12 20.24
C GLY A 212 -0.91 -9.48 20.47
N ILE A 213 -1.38 -10.59 19.90
CA ILE A 213 -2.80 -10.96 19.95
C ILE A 213 -3.15 -11.71 21.25
N THR A 214 -2.21 -12.48 21.80
CA THR A 214 -2.44 -13.27 23.02
C THR A 214 -2.58 -12.38 24.26
N ALA A 215 -1.88 -11.25 24.33
CA ALA A 215 -1.96 -10.33 25.48
C ALA A 215 -3.34 -9.64 25.60
N LEU A 216 -4.00 -9.35 24.48
CA LEU A 216 -5.32 -8.70 24.47
C LEU A 216 -6.45 -9.66 24.90
N ILE A 217 -6.34 -10.95 24.58
CA ILE A 217 -7.36 -11.95 24.94
C ILE A 217 -7.34 -12.25 26.46
N VAL A 218 -6.15 -12.28 27.09
CA VAL A 218 -6.03 -12.55 28.53
C VAL A 218 -6.59 -11.42 29.39
N VAL A 219 -6.43 -10.16 28.97
CA VAL A 219 -6.98 -8.99 29.69
C VAL A 219 -8.52 -8.95 29.60
N ALA A 220 -9.10 -9.33 28.46
CA ALA A 220 -10.55 -9.38 28.28
C ALA A 220 -11.23 -10.48 29.15
N LEU A 221 -10.60 -11.65 29.30
CA LEU A 221 -11.13 -12.74 30.13
C LEU A 221 -11.01 -12.45 31.64
N ALA A 222 -9.95 -11.77 32.09
CA ALA A 222 -9.80 -11.40 33.49
C ALA A 222 -10.86 -10.38 33.96
N ALA A 223 -11.29 -9.47 33.09
CA ALA A 223 -12.35 -8.49 33.40
C ALA A 223 -13.74 -9.14 33.56
N LEU A 224 -14.03 -10.22 32.81
CA LEU A 224 -15.28 -10.98 32.93
C LEU A 224 -15.33 -11.83 34.22
N ALA A 225 -14.21 -12.37 34.69
CA ALA A 225 -14.19 -13.14 35.93
C ALA A 225 -14.46 -12.28 37.18
N VAL A 226 -14.03 -11.02 37.18
CA VAL A 226 -14.24 -10.11 38.32
C VAL A 226 -15.70 -9.67 38.43
N THR A 227 -16.41 -9.49 37.32
CA THR A 227 -17.82 -9.07 37.34
C THR A 227 -18.76 -10.18 37.82
N VAL A 228 -18.53 -11.45 37.44
CA VAL A 228 -19.37 -12.58 37.88
C VAL A 228 -19.21 -12.86 39.39
N THR A 229 -17.99 -12.73 39.92
CA THR A 229 -17.73 -13.02 41.35
C THR A 229 -18.37 -11.99 42.28
N VAL A 230 -18.50 -10.73 41.85
CA VAL A 230 -19.13 -9.66 42.63
C VAL A 230 -20.67 -9.77 42.65
N ILE A 231 -21.28 -10.27 41.57
CA ILE A 231 -22.75 -10.48 41.51
C ILE A 231 -23.16 -11.65 42.42
N ARG A 232 -22.38 -12.74 42.44
CA ARG A 232 -22.72 -13.93 43.23
C ARG A 232 -22.60 -13.73 44.75
N LYS A 233 -21.75 -12.81 45.21
CA LYS A 233 -21.58 -12.50 46.65
C LYS A 233 -22.64 -11.55 47.20
N ARG A 234 -23.53 -11.02 46.34
CA ARG A 234 -24.52 -10.00 46.71
C ARG A 234 -25.98 -10.44 46.58
N SER A 235 -26.23 -11.69 46.18
CA SER A 235 -27.56 -12.31 46.23
C SER A 235 -27.73 -13.17 47.48
#